data_AF-A0A936GGB3-F1
#
_entry.id   AF-A0A936GGB3-F1
#
_cell.length_a   1.000
_cell.length_b   1.000
_cell.length_c   1.000
_cell.angle_alpha   90.00
_cell.angle_beta   90.00
_cell.angle_gamma   90.00
#
_symmetry.space_group_name_H-M   'P 1'
#
loop_
_entity.id
_entity.type
_entity.pdbx_description
1 polymer ?
#
loop_
_entity_poly.entity_id
_entity_poly.type
_entity_poly.pdbx_seq_one_letter_code
_entity_poly.pdbx_strand_id
1 'polypeptide(L)'
;MLYYKLIENPKVVGTIINTEDNFDFKRIERFSSLKHLLKLLFEVSYSNNIPLHYILSQIYPNVFRPEIAIRNEQKLLNDIEKVRKEMNRTNFDIFSEFKYFNDFILDMIRSDLANSNILLPDRFKSHFFFETIEECIQYHNELLNCRPCKLVEVELIDKKQIIKLDNRLLTTFENSHTSNDFYNQAKECLIGNVTENPLYEIVFQGKYQIKYHLLDL
;
A
#
# COMPACT_ATOMS: atom_id res chain seq x y z
N MET A 1 25.99 -0.91 -7.11
CA MET A 1 25.36 0.18 -6.33
C MET A 1 24.77 -0.45 -5.09
N LEU A 2 25.03 0.14 -3.93
CA LEU A 2 24.54 -0.35 -2.64
C LEU A 2 23.22 0.34 -2.29
N TYR A 3 22.37 -0.37 -1.56
CA TYR A 3 21.07 0.10 -1.07
C TYR A 3 20.90 -0.33 0.39
N TYR A 4 19.91 0.27 1.05
CA TYR A 4 19.60 -0.02 2.44
C TYR A 4 18.22 -0.63 2.59
N LYS A 5 18.06 -1.47 3.61
CA LYS A 5 16.79 -2.13 3.90
C LYS A 5 16.56 -2.25 5.41
N LEU A 6 15.33 -2.02 5.84
CA LEU A 6 14.86 -2.37 7.18
C LEU A 6 14.31 -3.80 7.18
N ILE A 7 14.77 -4.64 8.12
CA ILE A 7 14.36 -6.05 8.26
C ILE A 7 14.21 -6.41 9.74
N GLU A 8 13.07 -6.97 10.15
CA GLU A 8 12.87 -7.45 11.53
C GLU A 8 13.82 -8.61 11.89
N ASN A 9 13.98 -9.58 10.97
CA ASN A 9 14.82 -10.76 11.15
C ASN A 9 15.78 -10.93 9.94
N PRO A 10 16.96 -10.31 9.93
CA PRO A 10 17.85 -10.36 8.78
C PRO A 10 18.47 -11.75 8.62
N LYS A 11 18.60 -12.17 7.36
CA LYS A 11 19.38 -13.36 6.99
C LYS A 11 20.88 -13.08 7.13
N VAL A 12 21.68 -14.14 7.11
CA VAL A 12 23.14 -14.06 7.22
C VAL A 12 23.74 -13.24 6.07
N VAL A 13 24.79 -12.49 6.35
CA VAL A 13 25.60 -11.80 5.34
C VAL A 13 26.03 -12.78 4.24
N GLY A 14 26.00 -12.32 2.99
CA GLY A 14 26.28 -13.13 1.80
C GLY A 14 25.07 -13.86 1.24
N THR A 15 23.95 -13.95 1.98
CA THR A 15 22.71 -14.57 1.48
C THR A 15 22.20 -13.84 0.26
N ILE A 16 22.01 -14.58 -0.84
CA ILE A 16 21.32 -14.10 -2.04
C ILE A 16 19.83 -14.38 -1.90
N ILE A 17 19.02 -13.36 -2.11
CA ILE A 17 17.57 -13.41 -2.01
C ILE A 17 17.00 -13.06 -3.37
N ASN A 18 16.16 -13.96 -3.90
CA ASN A 18 15.31 -13.70 -5.04
C ASN A 18 13.94 -13.26 -4.55
N THR A 19 13.46 -12.10 -4.99
CA THR A 19 12.17 -11.56 -4.54
C THR A 19 11.00 -12.45 -4.95
N GLU A 20 11.17 -13.28 -5.99
CA GLU A 20 10.15 -14.23 -6.43
C GLU A 20 10.03 -15.49 -5.56
N ASP A 21 10.99 -15.76 -4.68
CA ASP A 21 10.97 -16.96 -3.85
C ASP A 21 10.46 -16.67 -2.43
N ASN A 22 10.17 -15.40 -2.11
CA ASN A 22 9.95 -14.94 -0.75
C ASN A 22 8.68 -14.08 -0.65
N PHE A 23 7.54 -14.65 -1.02
CA PHE A 23 6.24 -13.98 -0.92
C PHE A 23 5.59 -14.18 0.46
N ASP A 24 4.89 -13.15 0.91
CA ASP A 24 3.97 -13.27 2.03
C ASP A 24 2.67 -13.93 1.55
N PHE A 25 2.65 -15.26 1.50
CA PHE A 25 1.49 -16.05 1.08
C PHE A 25 0.23 -15.71 1.88
N LYS A 26 0.36 -15.43 3.19
CA LYS A 26 -0.78 -15.07 4.04
C LYS A 26 -1.37 -13.74 3.63
N ARG A 27 -0.52 -12.73 3.34
CA ARG A 27 -0.97 -11.44 2.84
C ARG A 27 -1.66 -11.57 1.48
N ILE A 28 -1.11 -12.35 0.56
CA ILE A 28 -1.69 -12.58 -0.78
C ILE A 28 -3.04 -13.29 -0.69
N GLU A 29 -3.13 -14.34 0.13
CA GLU A 29 -4.37 -15.09 0.36
C GLU A 29 -5.42 -14.17 0.98
N ARG A 30 -5.06 -13.41 2.03
CA ARG A 30 -5.98 -12.48 2.68
C ARG A 30 -6.45 -11.39 1.71
N PHE A 31 -5.54 -10.75 0.99
CA PHE A 31 -5.86 -9.78 -0.05
C PHE A 31 -6.84 -10.36 -1.08
N SER A 32 -6.58 -11.58 -1.56
CA SER A 32 -7.46 -12.26 -2.52
C SER A 32 -8.86 -12.50 -1.97
N SER A 33 -8.97 -12.89 -0.69
CA SER A 33 -10.26 -13.08 -0.02
C SER A 33 -11.06 -11.77 0.16
N LEU A 34 -10.35 -10.63 0.24
CA LEU A 34 -10.94 -9.30 0.42
C LEU A 34 -11.21 -8.58 -0.91
N LYS A 35 -10.71 -9.09 -2.05
CA LYS A 35 -10.75 -8.37 -3.33
C LYS A 35 -12.14 -7.91 -3.75
N HIS A 36 -13.18 -8.71 -3.47
CA HIS A 36 -14.55 -8.31 -3.77
C HIS A 36 -15.04 -7.15 -2.89
N LEU A 37 -14.77 -7.21 -1.58
CA LEU A 37 -15.06 -6.11 -0.65
C LEU A 37 -14.38 -4.81 -1.06
N LEU A 38 -13.08 -4.87 -1.35
CA LEU A 38 -12.28 -3.70 -1.70
C LEU A 38 -12.80 -3.06 -3.00
N LYS A 39 -13.21 -3.88 -3.96
CA LYS A 39 -13.90 -3.43 -5.18
C LYS A 39 -15.23 -2.74 -4.87
N LEU A 40 -16.07 -3.30 -3.99
CA LEU A 40 -17.33 -2.68 -3.60
C LEU A 40 -17.09 -1.32 -2.93
N LEU A 41 -16.15 -1.23 -1.98
CA LEU A 41 -15.79 0.04 -1.32
C LEU A 41 -15.38 1.09 -2.35
N PHE A 42 -14.52 0.71 -3.30
CA PHE A 42 -14.07 1.57 -4.38
C PHE A 42 -15.25 2.06 -5.24
N GLU A 43 -16.07 1.13 -5.75
CA GLU A 43 -17.18 1.43 -6.66
C GLU A 43 -18.26 2.30 -6.01
N VAL A 44 -18.60 2.05 -4.74
CA VAL A 44 -19.62 2.83 -4.02
C VAL A 44 -19.15 4.26 -3.78
N SER A 45 -17.90 4.43 -3.34
CA SER A 45 -17.31 5.76 -3.15
C SER A 45 -17.16 6.52 -4.47
N TYR A 46 -16.65 5.84 -5.50
CA TYR A 46 -16.44 6.43 -6.82
C TYR A 46 -17.75 6.85 -7.49
N SER A 47 -18.73 5.94 -7.57
CA SER A 47 -19.98 6.18 -8.33
C SER A 47 -20.89 7.23 -7.68
N ASN A 48 -20.78 7.42 -6.37
CA ASN A 48 -21.57 8.40 -5.63
C ASN A 48 -20.78 9.66 -5.30
N ASN A 49 -19.49 9.71 -5.65
CA ASN A 49 -18.56 10.79 -5.30
C ASN A 49 -18.61 11.14 -3.79
N ILE A 50 -18.51 10.11 -2.95
CA ILE A 50 -18.57 10.25 -1.49
C ILE A 50 -17.27 9.75 -0.84
N PRO A 51 -16.84 10.35 0.28
CA PRO A 51 -15.64 9.90 0.97
C PRO A 51 -15.78 8.48 1.49
N LEU A 52 -14.67 7.72 1.49
CA LEU A 52 -14.68 6.37 2.07
C LEU A 52 -15.01 6.41 3.56
N HIS A 53 -14.49 7.40 4.28
CA HIS A 53 -14.81 7.62 5.69
C HIS A 53 -16.33 7.73 5.92
N TYR A 54 -17.07 8.36 5.00
CA TYR A 54 -18.53 8.43 5.08
C TYR A 54 -19.16 7.03 4.98
N ILE A 55 -18.78 6.22 3.98
CA ILE A 55 -19.29 4.84 3.83
C ILE A 55 -19.02 4.04 5.11
N LEU A 56 -17.80 4.11 5.63
CA LEU A 56 -17.39 3.39 6.82
C LEU A 56 -18.15 3.89 8.07
N SER A 57 -18.49 5.18 8.15
CA SER A 57 -19.35 5.73 9.22
C SER A 57 -20.77 5.19 9.22
N GLN A 58 -21.32 4.86 8.05
CA GLN A 58 -22.65 4.25 7.96
C GLN A 58 -22.63 2.78 8.42
N ILE A 59 -21.46 2.13 8.39
CA ILE A 59 -21.28 0.74 8.83
C ILE A 59 -20.89 0.69 10.32
N TYR A 60 -20.06 1.64 10.76
CA TYR A 60 -19.56 1.78 12.13
C TYR A 60 -19.85 3.18 12.71
N PRO A 61 -21.13 3.49 13.02
CA PRO A 61 -21.52 4.83 13.48
C PRO A 61 -20.93 5.22 14.85
N ASN A 62 -20.53 4.23 15.66
CA ASN A 62 -19.85 4.47 16.93
C ASN A 62 -18.36 4.79 16.77
N VAL A 63 -17.81 4.57 15.57
CA VAL A 63 -16.39 4.78 15.26
C VAL A 63 -16.19 6.08 14.47
N PHE A 64 -17.16 6.45 13.62
CA PHE A 64 -17.06 7.62 12.76
C PHE A 64 -18.37 8.41 12.76
N ARG A 65 -18.28 9.75 12.74
CA ARG A 65 -19.45 10.64 12.67
C ARG A 65 -19.73 11.06 11.22
N PRO A 66 -20.96 10.90 10.72
CA PRO A 66 -21.30 11.38 9.38
C PRO A 66 -21.58 12.88 9.37
N GLU A 67 -21.08 13.59 8.36
CA GLU A 67 -21.28 15.04 8.19
C GLU A 67 -21.94 15.43 6.85
N ILE A 68 -22.50 14.47 6.09
CA ILE A 68 -22.91 14.72 4.70
C ILE A 68 -24.39 14.37 4.47
N ALA A 69 -25.14 15.29 3.86
CA ALA A 69 -26.49 15.08 3.34
C ALA A 69 -26.46 14.65 1.86
N ILE A 70 -27.19 13.59 1.48
CA ILE A 70 -27.05 12.94 0.17
C ILE A 70 -28.36 12.96 -0.63
N ARG A 71 -28.28 13.31 -1.93
CA ARG A 71 -29.41 13.54 -2.85
C ARG A 71 -30.10 12.28 -3.41
N ASN A 72 -29.55 11.08 -3.21
CA ASN A 72 -30.17 9.81 -3.63
C ASN A 72 -29.94 8.72 -2.59
N GLU A 73 -30.66 8.87 -1.47
CA GLU A 73 -30.46 8.09 -0.25
C GLU A 73 -30.70 6.59 -0.48
N GLN A 74 -31.76 6.20 -1.20
CA GLN A 74 -32.13 4.77 -1.28
C GLN A 74 -31.12 3.91 -2.05
N LYS A 75 -30.62 4.38 -3.21
CA LYS A 75 -29.62 3.62 -3.97
C LYS A 75 -28.34 3.48 -3.15
N LEU A 76 -27.87 4.57 -2.56
CA LEU A 76 -26.67 4.57 -1.76
C LEU A 76 -26.81 3.64 -0.54
N LEU A 77 -27.95 3.69 0.16
CA LEU A 77 -28.22 2.78 1.28
C LEU A 77 -28.16 1.31 0.85
N ASN A 78 -28.71 0.97 -0.31
CA ASN A 78 -28.64 -0.40 -0.84
C ASN A 78 -27.20 -0.81 -1.15
N ASP A 79 -26.38 0.10 -1.68
CA ASP A 79 -24.98 -0.15 -2.00
C ASP A 79 -24.13 -0.28 -0.72
N ILE A 80 -24.34 0.57 0.28
CA ILE A 80 -23.71 0.46 1.61
C ILE A 80 -24.09 -0.86 2.29
N GLU A 81 -25.33 -1.31 2.16
CA GLU A 81 -25.76 -2.59 2.71
C GLU A 81 -25.05 -3.79 2.06
N LYS A 82 -24.72 -3.71 0.75
CA LYS A 82 -23.88 -4.73 0.11
C LYS A 82 -22.48 -4.75 0.70
N VAL A 83 -21.87 -3.57 0.90
CA VAL A 83 -20.56 -3.44 1.55
C VAL A 83 -20.62 -4.06 2.95
N ARG A 84 -21.61 -3.70 3.77
CA ARG A 84 -21.80 -4.24 5.12
C ARG A 84 -21.90 -5.77 5.13
N LYS A 85 -22.73 -6.35 4.25
CA LYS A 85 -22.87 -7.81 4.12
C LYS A 85 -21.55 -8.48 3.78
N GLU A 86 -20.80 -7.89 2.85
CA GLU A 86 -19.52 -8.42 2.42
C GLU A 86 -18.44 -8.31 3.51
N MET A 87 -18.42 -7.20 4.27
CA MET A 87 -17.55 -7.02 5.43
C MET A 87 -17.80 -8.09 6.50
N ASN A 88 -19.08 -8.36 6.81
CA ASN A 88 -19.46 -9.41 7.74
C ASN A 88 -19.05 -10.80 7.22
N ARG A 89 -19.27 -11.07 5.92
CA ARG A 89 -18.92 -12.35 5.28
C ARG A 89 -17.42 -12.63 5.33
N THR A 90 -16.61 -11.59 5.18
CA THR A 90 -15.14 -11.69 5.13
C THR A 90 -14.46 -11.49 6.48
N ASN A 91 -15.25 -11.22 7.54
CA ASN A 91 -14.78 -10.84 8.86
C ASN A 91 -13.72 -9.73 8.78
N PHE A 92 -14.03 -8.66 8.05
CA PHE A 92 -13.08 -7.58 7.80
C PHE A 92 -12.89 -6.71 9.05
N ASP A 93 -11.65 -6.56 9.49
CA ASP A 93 -11.27 -5.64 10.57
C ASP A 93 -10.70 -4.34 9.97
N ILE A 94 -11.52 -3.29 10.04
CA ILE A 94 -11.19 -1.97 9.51
C ILE A 94 -9.86 -1.39 10.04
N PHE A 95 -9.49 -1.66 11.29
CA PHE A 95 -8.29 -1.05 11.87
C PHE A 95 -7.00 -1.72 11.42
N SER A 96 -7.04 -3.02 11.13
CA SER A 96 -5.85 -3.79 10.76
C SER A 96 -5.77 -4.09 9.26
N GLU A 97 -6.89 -4.01 8.54
CA GLU A 97 -7.02 -4.50 7.17
C GLU A 97 -7.32 -3.41 6.13
N PHE A 98 -7.61 -2.16 6.54
CA PHE A 98 -7.83 -1.08 5.57
C PHE A 98 -6.59 -0.79 4.69
N LYS A 99 -5.39 -1.15 5.15
CA LYS A 99 -4.17 -1.13 4.32
C LYS A 99 -4.29 -1.90 3.00
N TYR A 100 -5.12 -2.96 2.94
CA TYR A 100 -5.37 -3.71 1.71
C TYR A 100 -6.13 -2.89 0.67
N PHE A 101 -6.85 -1.84 1.08
CA PHE A 101 -7.52 -0.93 0.15
C PHE A 101 -6.50 -0.16 -0.70
N ASN A 102 -5.40 0.31 -0.10
CA ASN A 102 -4.30 0.93 -0.84
C ASN A 102 -3.64 -0.08 -1.78
N ASP A 103 -3.39 -1.31 -1.31
CA ASP A 103 -2.85 -2.38 -2.17
C ASP A 103 -3.77 -2.67 -3.38
N PHE A 104 -5.08 -2.64 -3.17
CA PHE A 104 -6.08 -2.86 -4.22
C PHE A 104 -6.03 -1.76 -5.28
N ILE A 105 -5.99 -0.50 -4.86
CA ILE A 105 -5.88 0.64 -5.77
C ILE A 105 -4.57 0.58 -6.56
N LEU A 106 -3.45 0.29 -5.90
CA LEU A 106 -2.14 0.18 -6.55
C LEU A 106 -2.12 -0.96 -7.58
N ASP A 107 -2.72 -2.12 -7.29
CA ASP A 107 -2.82 -3.23 -8.24
C ASP A 107 -3.73 -2.91 -9.44
N MET A 108 -4.81 -2.16 -9.20
CA MET A 108 -5.69 -1.68 -10.27
C MET A 108 -4.95 -0.70 -11.20
N ILE A 109 -4.28 0.32 -10.64
CA ILE A 109 -3.50 1.29 -11.43
C ILE A 109 -2.38 0.58 -12.19
N ARG A 110 -1.68 -0.37 -11.55
CA ARG A 110 -0.64 -1.19 -12.20
C ARG A 110 -1.20 -1.92 -13.42
N SER A 111 -2.39 -2.49 -13.32
CA SER A 111 -3.06 -3.18 -14.43
C SER A 111 -3.44 -2.21 -15.55
N ASP A 112 -3.96 -1.02 -15.20
CA ASP A 112 -4.31 0.02 -16.17
C ASP A 112 -3.08 0.56 -16.93
N LEU A 113 -1.98 0.77 -16.22
CA LEU A 113 -0.71 1.24 -16.79
C LEU A 113 -0.03 0.17 -17.66
N ALA A 114 -0.18 -1.11 -17.31
CA ALA A 114 0.31 -2.22 -18.14
C ALA A 114 -0.38 -2.25 -19.52
N ASN A 115 -1.67 -1.92 -19.59
CA ASN A 115 -2.40 -1.76 -20.86
C ASN A 115 -1.85 -0.59 -21.70
N SER A 116 -1.13 0.34 -21.07
CA SER A 116 -0.43 1.47 -21.71
C SER A 116 1.07 1.20 -21.90
N ASN A 117 1.51 -0.05 -21.83
CA ASN A 117 2.92 -0.49 -21.93
C ASN A 117 3.87 0.05 -20.85
N ILE A 118 3.34 0.53 -19.72
CA ILE A 118 4.15 0.90 -18.55
C ILE A 118 4.17 -0.29 -17.60
N LEU A 119 5.34 -0.92 -17.47
CA LEU A 119 5.54 -2.07 -16.60
C LEU A 119 6.03 -1.62 -15.22
N LEU A 120 5.23 -1.90 -14.18
CA LEU A 120 5.55 -1.59 -12.79
C LEU A 120 5.70 -2.88 -11.97
N PRO A 121 6.58 -2.87 -10.95
CA PRO A 121 6.77 -4.01 -10.07
C PRO A 121 5.50 -4.39 -9.31
N ASP A 122 5.26 -5.70 -9.23
CA ASP A 122 4.21 -6.25 -8.38
C ASP A 122 4.67 -6.14 -6.92
N ARG A 123 4.02 -5.24 -6.15
CA ARG A 123 4.37 -4.96 -4.75
C ARG A 123 4.25 -6.19 -3.83
N PHE A 124 3.40 -7.17 -4.14
CA PHE A 124 3.31 -8.42 -3.37
C PHE A 124 4.52 -9.34 -3.60
N LYS A 125 5.22 -9.11 -4.70
CA LYS A 125 6.39 -9.84 -5.15
C LYS A 125 7.67 -9.02 -5.12
N SER A 126 7.63 -7.89 -4.41
CA SER A 126 8.71 -6.92 -4.36
C SER A 126 9.30 -6.83 -2.97
N HIS A 127 10.56 -6.40 -2.92
CA HIS A 127 11.20 -5.98 -1.70
C HIS A 127 11.42 -4.47 -1.75
N PHE A 128 11.32 -3.84 -0.57
CA PHE A 128 11.47 -2.41 -0.41
C PHE A 128 12.87 -2.05 0.08
N PHE A 129 13.48 -1.04 -0.54
CA PHE A 129 14.83 -0.53 -0.25
C PHE A 129 14.84 1.01 -0.18
N PHE A 130 15.98 1.56 0.23
CA PHE A 130 16.27 2.98 0.31
C PHE A 130 17.66 3.26 -0.26
N GLU A 131 17.91 4.48 -0.75
CA GLU A 131 19.21 4.86 -1.28
C GLU A 131 20.17 5.31 -0.18
N THR A 132 19.64 5.82 0.95
CA THR A 132 20.46 6.27 2.07
C THR A 132 19.98 5.71 3.41
N ILE A 133 20.87 5.78 4.41
CA ILE A 133 20.56 5.42 5.79
C ILE A 133 19.55 6.43 6.38
N GLU A 134 19.68 7.70 6.02
CA GLU A 134 18.79 8.77 6.48
C GLU A 134 17.35 8.53 6.00
N GLU A 135 17.15 8.11 4.75
CA GLU A 135 15.83 7.71 4.23
C GLU A 135 15.25 6.53 5.04
N CYS A 136 16.06 5.53 5.40
CA CYS A 136 15.62 4.42 6.25
C CYS A 136 15.17 4.90 7.64
N ILE A 137 15.97 5.74 8.29
CA ILE A 137 15.67 6.26 9.63
C ILE A 137 14.40 7.10 9.59
N GLN A 138 14.26 7.96 8.57
CA GLN A 138 13.06 8.76 8.39
C GLN A 138 11.82 7.88 8.20
N TYR A 139 11.90 6.87 7.33
CA TYR A 139 10.80 5.92 7.10
C TYR A 139 10.44 5.13 8.38
N HIS A 140 11.44 4.68 9.14
CA HIS A 140 11.25 3.96 10.41
C HIS A 140 10.51 4.81 11.45
N ASN A 141 10.91 6.07 11.59
CA ASN A 141 10.30 7.00 12.53
C ASN A 141 8.88 7.41 12.11
N GLU A 142 8.67 7.72 10.83
CA GLU A 142 7.40 8.29 10.36
C GLU A 142 6.32 7.23 10.07
N LEU A 143 6.69 6.08 9.48
CA LEU A 143 5.72 5.10 8.97
C LEU A 143 5.72 3.76 9.71
N LEU A 144 6.84 3.37 10.33
CA LEU A 144 6.92 2.14 11.12
C LEU A 144 6.66 2.36 12.62
N ASN A 145 6.45 3.60 13.07
CA ASN A 145 6.25 3.96 14.48
C ASN A 145 7.33 3.34 15.38
N CYS A 146 8.59 3.43 14.97
CA CYS A 146 9.75 2.90 15.70
C CYS A 146 9.66 1.40 16.06
N ARG A 147 9.01 0.58 15.21
CA ARG A 147 9.02 -0.88 15.41
C ARG A 147 10.45 -1.43 15.34
N PRO A 148 10.81 -2.39 16.22
CA PRO A 148 12.16 -2.97 16.22
C PRO A 148 12.51 -3.56 14.86
N CYS A 149 13.59 -3.08 14.25
CA CYS A 149 14.09 -3.59 12.99
C CYS A 149 15.61 -3.45 12.89
N LYS A 150 16.21 -4.12 11.92
CA LYS A 150 17.64 -4.03 11.63
C LYS A 150 17.84 -3.34 10.30
N LEU A 151 18.72 -2.35 10.27
CA LEU A 151 19.17 -1.72 9.05
C LEU A 151 20.29 -2.57 8.45
N VAL A 152 20.09 -3.03 7.22
CA VAL A 152 21.08 -3.81 6.47
C VAL A 152 21.44 -3.11 5.17
N GLU A 153 22.69 -3.31 4.75
CA GLU A 153 23.15 -2.90 3.43
C GLU A 153 23.03 -4.08 2.46
N VAL A 154 22.55 -3.81 1.26
CA VAL A 154 22.32 -4.80 0.21
C VAL A 154 22.92 -4.36 -1.12
N GLU A 155 23.27 -5.35 -1.94
CA GLU A 155 23.75 -5.17 -3.31
C GLU A 155 22.79 -5.86 -4.28
N LEU A 156 22.35 -5.14 -5.31
CA LEU A 156 21.52 -5.75 -6.36
C LEU A 156 22.39 -6.61 -7.28
N ILE A 157 22.00 -7.86 -7.48
CA ILE A 157 22.72 -8.85 -8.30
C ILE A 157 22.08 -8.96 -9.68
N ASP A 158 20.76 -9.00 -9.74
CA ASP A 158 19.98 -9.10 -10.98
C ASP A 158 18.71 -8.25 -10.84
N LYS A 159 18.42 -7.40 -11.82
CA LYS A 159 17.30 -6.45 -11.78
C LYS A 159 16.27 -6.84 -12.82
N LYS A 160 15.08 -7.24 -12.35
CA LYS A 160 13.90 -7.42 -13.21
C LYS A 160 13.14 -6.12 -13.36
N GLN A 161 12.72 -5.54 -12.23
CA GLN A 161 12.00 -4.27 -12.19
C GLN A 161 12.43 -3.46 -10.97
N ILE A 162 12.48 -2.14 -11.11
CA ILE A 162 12.78 -1.22 -10.02
C ILE A 162 12.02 0.08 -10.27
N ILE A 163 11.45 0.65 -9.22
CA ILE A 163 10.90 2.01 -9.26
C ILE A 163 11.18 2.69 -7.91
N LYS A 164 11.49 3.98 -7.96
CA LYS A 164 11.61 4.84 -6.79
C LYS A 164 10.32 5.65 -6.67
N LEU A 165 9.69 5.61 -5.51
CA LEU A 165 8.38 6.21 -5.23
C LEU A 165 8.47 7.15 -4.04
N ASP A 166 7.62 8.19 -4.02
CA ASP A 166 7.39 9.00 -2.83
C ASP A 166 6.22 8.41 -2.01
N ASN A 167 6.53 7.81 -0.86
CA ASN A 167 5.55 7.20 0.02
C ASN A 167 4.63 8.19 0.72
N ARG A 168 4.94 9.50 0.74
CA ARG A 168 4.00 10.49 1.27
C ARG A 168 2.70 10.50 0.48
N LEU A 169 2.78 10.39 -0.84
CA LEU A 169 1.61 10.29 -1.73
C LEU A 169 0.75 9.03 -1.46
N LEU A 170 1.29 8.02 -0.77
CA LEU A 170 0.58 6.79 -0.41
C LEU A 170 0.15 6.74 1.06
N THR A 171 0.39 7.80 1.83
CA THR A 171 0.15 7.83 3.28
C THR A 171 -0.58 9.08 3.76
N THR A 172 -0.56 10.18 2.99
CA THR A 172 -1.32 11.39 3.31
C THR A 172 -2.72 11.33 2.68
N PHE A 173 -3.66 10.69 3.38
CA PHE A 173 -5.06 10.65 2.98
C PHE A 173 -5.95 11.38 3.99
N GLU A 174 -6.86 12.22 3.49
CA GLU A 174 -7.82 12.94 4.31
C GLU A 174 -9.15 12.18 4.44
N ASN A 175 -9.90 12.44 5.51
CA ASN A 175 -11.26 11.87 5.68
C ASN A 175 -12.24 12.32 4.59
N SER A 176 -11.93 13.41 3.88
CA SER A 176 -12.66 13.94 2.74
C SER A 176 -12.41 13.15 1.45
N HIS A 177 -11.38 12.31 1.39
CA HIS A 177 -11.00 11.63 0.16
C HIS A 177 -12.03 10.58 -0.29
N THR A 178 -12.43 10.71 -1.54
CA THR A 178 -13.16 9.70 -2.31
C THR A 178 -12.20 8.68 -2.91
N SER A 179 -12.70 7.54 -3.35
CA SER A 179 -11.88 6.53 -4.05
C SER A 179 -11.21 7.07 -5.31
N ASN A 180 -11.80 8.08 -5.96
CA ASN A 180 -11.18 8.76 -7.10
C ASN A 180 -9.93 9.55 -6.66
N ASP A 181 -9.98 10.22 -5.51
CA ASP A 181 -8.84 10.98 -4.97
C ASP A 181 -7.69 10.04 -4.60
N PHE A 182 -7.99 8.94 -3.90
CA PHE A 182 -7.01 7.89 -3.61
C PHE A 182 -6.38 7.33 -4.90
N TYR A 183 -7.20 7.03 -5.92
CA TYR A 183 -6.71 6.52 -7.20
C TYR A 183 -5.77 7.51 -7.89
N ASN A 184 -6.17 8.78 -8.01
CA ASN A 184 -5.38 9.78 -8.71
C ASN A 184 -4.06 10.05 -7.99
N GLN A 185 -4.08 10.19 -6.67
CA GLN A 185 -2.87 10.41 -5.86
C GLN A 185 -1.91 9.21 -5.93
N ALA A 186 -2.43 7.98 -5.84
CA ALA A 186 -1.62 6.78 -6.00
C ALA A 186 -1.05 6.65 -7.43
N LYS A 187 -1.81 7.09 -8.45
CA LYS A 187 -1.35 7.09 -9.84
C LYS A 187 -0.22 8.10 -10.06
N GLU A 188 -0.35 9.30 -9.49
CA GLU A 188 0.72 10.32 -9.51
C GLU A 188 2.01 9.77 -8.90
N CYS A 189 1.92 9.08 -7.76
CA CYS A 189 3.07 8.40 -7.15
C CYS A 189 3.71 7.38 -8.13
N LEU A 190 2.90 6.51 -8.73
CA LEU A 190 3.39 5.43 -9.60
C LEU A 190 3.98 5.92 -10.94
N ILE A 191 3.63 7.12 -11.40
CA ILE A 191 4.24 7.74 -12.60
C ILE A 191 5.45 8.63 -12.25
N GLY A 192 5.84 8.71 -10.97
CA GLY A 192 7.06 9.37 -10.53
C GLY A 192 6.90 10.84 -10.10
N ASN A 193 5.68 11.31 -9.84
CA ASN A 193 5.49 12.60 -9.18
C ASN A 193 5.98 12.53 -7.73
N VAL A 194 6.47 13.66 -7.22
CA VAL A 194 7.04 13.77 -5.88
C VAL A 194 6.46 14.99 -5.16
N THR A 195 6.31 14.88 -3.85
CA THR A 195 5.99 16.03 -2.98
C THR A 195 7.22 16.91 -2.78
N GLU A 196 7.04 18.07 -2.16
CA GLU A 196 8.14 18.99 -1.83
C GLU A 196 9.19 18.36 -0.90
N ASN A 197 8.77 17.44 -0.02
CA ASN A 197 9.63 16.77 0.96
C ASN A 197 9.45 15.24 0.85
N PRO A 198 9.95 14.60 -0.21
CA PRO A 198 9.62 13.22 -0.51
C PRO A 198 10.14 12.25 0.54
N LEU A 199 9.35 11.21 0.82
CA LEU A 199 9.79 10.06 1.61
C LEU A 199 10.01 8.89 0.65
N TYR A 200 11.23 8.73 0.18
CA TYR A 200 11.50 7.78 -0.88
C TYR A 200 11.47 6.32 -0.40
N GLU A 201 10.93 5.45 -1.25
CA GLU A 201 11.05 4.00 -1.15
C GLU A 201 11.29 3.44 -2.56
N ILE A 202 12.21 2.49 -2.64
CA ILE A 202 12.47 1.73 -3.85
C ILE A 202 11.72 0.42 -3.78
N VAL A 203 10.85 0.18 -4.76
CA VAL A 203 10.18 -1.11 -4.96
C VAL A 203 10.99 -1.91 -5.98
N PHE A 204 11.57 -3.03 -5.54
CA PHE A 204 12.48 -3.84 -6.34
C PHE A 204 12.00 -5.27 -6.53
N GLN A 205 12.18 -5.79 -7.75
CA GLN A 205 12.06 -7.19 -8.11
C GLN A 205 13.33 -7.70 -8.80
N GLY A 206 13.82 -8.85 -8.37
CA GLY A 206 15.05 -9.45 -8.87
C GLY A 206 15.82 -10.19 -7.79
N LYS A 207 17.14 -10.23 -7.91
CA LYS A 207 18.04 -10.85 -6.92
C LYS A 207 18.90 -9.79 -6.26
N TYR A 208 19.08 -9.92 -4.95
CA TYR A 208 19.98 -9.06 -4.18
C TYR A 208 20.74 -9.87 -3.13
N GLN A 209 21.88 -9.37 -2.67
CA GLN A 209 22.71 -9.97 -1.64
C GLN A 209 22.76 -9.06 -0.40
N ILE A 210 22.68 -9.65 0.80
CA ILE A 210 22.96 -8.92 2.05
C ILE A 210 24.47 -8.76 2.20
N LYS A 211 24.96 -7.52 2.33
CA LYS A 211 26.40 -7.22 2.48
C LYS A 211 26.79 -7.03 3.93
N TYR A 212 26.01 -6.25 4.68
CA TYR A 212 26.32 -5.93 6.08
C TYR A 212 25.06 -5.76 6.90
N HIS A 213 25.17 -6.06 8.20
CA HIS A 213 24.21 -5.61 9.22
C HIS A 213 24.81 -4.36 9.86
N LEU A 214 24.08 -3.25 9.83
CA LEU A 214 24.64 -1.95 10.20
C LEU A 214 24.23 -1.54 11.61
N LEU A 215 22.92 -1.46 11.87
CA LEU A 215 22.38 -0.92 13.12
C LEU A 215 21.08 -1.64 13.51
N ASP A 216 20.83 -1.74 14.81
CA ASP A 216 19.52 -2.09 15.36
C ASP A 216 18.76 -0.78 15.62
N LEU A 217 17.52 -0.70 15.13
CA LEU A 217 16.63 0.48 15.20
C LEU A 217 15.32 0.14 15.92
#